data_AF-A0A8J3JBT5-F1
#
_entry.id   AF-A0A8J3JBT5-F1
#
_cell.length_a   1.000
_cell.length_b   1.000
_cell.length_c   1.000
_cell.angle_alpha   90.00
_cell.angle_beta   90.00
_cell.angle_gamma   90.00
#
_symmetry.space_group_name_H-M   'P 1'
#
loop_
_entity.id
_entity.type
_entity.pdbx_description
1 polymer ?
#
loop_
_entity_poly.entity_id
_entity_poly.type
_entity_poly.pdbx_seq_one_letter_code
_entity_poly.pdbx_strand_id
1 'polypeptide(L)'
;MRVDLSLNQPDPSRGVRGDERTGRSSRNADGAATPRGTDSRPPTAAGTVPPTGDTASGRNGAAQNADGADHGGDAAAGEHGGNGARVGPAPLDVALRGWAAMVDAAYDACLVLDRSALVVACSAGALTLLGMPGRDGTIGRGLLDGILYPVDFTAVGHRLADWEVAKLPPLAALTTGGLSRSLIRIRYGHGIRTVDAVATPLRDASELIGSLTFFREI
;
A
#
# COMPACT_ATOMS: atom_id res chain seq x y z
N MET A 1 -46.09 -8.59 27.35
CA MET A 1 -46.60 -7.21 27.43
C MET A 1 -45.68 -6.36 26.57
N ARG A 2 -46.17 -5.92 25.40
CA ARG A 2 -45.40 -5.23 24.36
C ARG A 2 -45.23 -3.75 24.76
N VAL A 3 -44.03 -3.21 24.64
CA VAL A 3 -43.76 -1.78 24.79
C VAL A 3 -43.47 -1.23 23.40
N ASP A 4 -44.29 -0.27 22.99
CA ASP A 4 -44.34 0.35 21.67
C ASP A 4 -43.19 1.35 21.47
N LEU A 5 -42.56 1.29 20.29
CA LEU A 5 -41.55 2.23 19.80
C LEU A 5 -42.27 3.29 18.97
N SER A 6 -42.58 4.44 19.59
CA SER A 6 -43.19 5.56 18.87
C SER A 6 -42.11 6.38 18.16
N LEU A 7 -42.15 6.29 16.83
CA LEU A 7 -41.38 7.07 15.85
C LEU A 7 -41.68 8.57 15.95
N ASN A 8 -40.62 9.38 15.94
CA ASN A 8 -40.68 10.84 15.83
C ASN A 8 -40.53 11.23 14.35
N GLN A 9 -41.60 11.67 13.68
CA GLN A 9 -41.54 12.26 12.35
C GLN A 9 -41.65 13.79 12.43
N PRO A 10 -40.77 14.56 11.77
CA PRO A 10 -40.92 16.01 11.66
C PRO A 10 -41.88 16.46 10.55
N ASP A 11 -42.65 17.51 10.87
CA ASP A 11 -43.76 18.13 10.13
C ASP A 11 -43.32 18.86 8.82
N PRO A 12 -43.95 18.59 7.66
CA PRO A 12 -43.64 19.21 6.36
C PRO A 12 -44.41 20.52 6.07
N SER A 13 -44.47 21.45 7.02
CA SER A 13 -45.27 22.68 6.89
C SER A 13 -44.48 23.97 7.16
N ARG A 14 -43.53 24.32 6.28
CA ARG A 14 -43.04 25.73 6.19
C ARG A 14 -42.62 26.08 4.77
N GLY A 15 -43.58 26.62 4.02
CA GLY A 15 -43.39 27.16 2.69
C GLY A 15 -43.20 28.68 2.66
N VAL A 16 -42.38 29.08 1.68
CA VAL A 16 -42.50 30.23 0.75
C VAL A 16 -42.17 31.66 1.22
N ARG A 17 -41.17 32.25 0.55
CA ARG A 17 -41.13 33.55 -0.21
C ARG A 17 -39.64 33.94 -0.38
N GLY A 18 -39.06 34.29 -1.52
CA GLY A 18 -39.55 34.84 -2.78
C GLY A 18 -38.96 36.25 -2.97
N ASP A 19 -38.00 36.41 -3.91
CA ASP A 19 -37.63 37.61 -4.71
C ASP A 19 -36.13 37.53 -5.10
N GLU A 20 -35.76 37.22 -6.35
CA GLU A 20 -35.80 38.02 -7.59
C GLU A 20 -34.94 39.29 -7.64
N ARG A 21 -33.88 39.17 -8.46
CA ARG A 21 -33.28 40.13 -9.39
C ARG A 21 -32.80 41.49 -8.87
N THR A 22 -31.51 41.75 -9.11
CA THR A 22 -31.10 42.84 -10.02
C THR A 22 -29.70 42.56 -10.57
N GLY A 23 -29.53 42.72 -11.88
CA GLY A 23 -28.23 42.73 -12.55
C GLY A 23 -27.68 44.14 -12.72
N ARG A 24 -26.34 44.27 -12.71
CA ARG A 24 -25.55 45.38 -13.28
C ARG A 24 -24.07 44.92 -13.28
N SER A 25 -23.46 44.52 -14.40
CA SER A 25 -22.85 45.33 -15.47
C SER A 25 -21.65 46.20 -15.04
N SER A 26 -20.43 45.79 -15.40
CA SER A 26 -19.34 46.57 -16.06
C SER A 26 -17.99 45.84 -15.91
N ARG A 27 -17.39 45.32 -17.00
CA ARG A 27 -16.30 45.94 -17.79
C ARG A 27 -14.98 46.18 -17.04
N ASN A 28 -13.92 45.52 -17.50
CA ASN A 28 -12.61 46.06 -17.92
C ASN A 28 -11.79 44.84 -18.44
N ALA A 29 -11.54 44.69 -19.74
CA ALA A 29 -10.59 45.41 -20.62
C ALA A 29 -9.12 44.98 -20.39
N ASP A 30 -8.62 44.28 -21.41
CA ASP A 30 -7.30 44.38 -22.05
C ASP A 30 -5.99 44.16 -21.27
N GLY A 31 -5.13 43.31 -21.88
CA GLY A 31 -3.72 43.12 -21.53
C GLY A 31 -3.24 41.71 -21.87
N ALA A 32 -3.11 41.34 -23.14
CA ALA A 32 -1.89 41.48 -23.95
C ALA A 32 -0.93 40.27 -23.88
N ALA A 33 -0.77 39.65 -25.06
CA ALA A 33 0.43 39.03 -25.61
C ALA A 33 1.10 37.85 -24.88
N THR A 34 0.80 36.64 -25.36
CA THR A 34 1.66 35.46 -25.29
C THR A 34 2.72 35.52 -26.41
N PRO A 35 4.04 35.54 -26.11
CA PRO A 35 5.04 35.26 -27.13
C PRO A 35 5.18 33.75 -27.36
N ARG A 36 5.07 33.35 -28.62
CA ARG A 36 5.53 32.06 -29.15
C ARG A 36 7.05 31.99 -29.00
N GLY A 37 7.53 31.14 -28.10
CA GLY A 37 8.94 30.84 -27.90
C GLY A 37 9.27 29.44 -28.42
N THR A 38 9.76 29.42 -29.66
CA THR A 38 10.72 28.49 -30.26
C THR A 38 10.96 27.12 -29.60
N ASP A 39 10.49 26.12 -30.34
CA ASP A 39 11.16 24.85 -30.64
C ASP A 39 12.67 24.85 -30.31
N SER A 40 13.06 24.00 -29.36
CA SER A 40 14.46 23.67 -29.08
C SER A 40 14.53 22.20 -28.72
N ARG A 41 14.48 21.40 -29.79
CA ARG A 41 14.81 19.98 -29.84
C ARG A 41 16.33 19.82 -29.62
N PRO A 42 16.79 19.16 -28.54
CA PRO A 42 18.19 18.78 -28.43
C PRO A 42 18.52 17.60 -29.36
N PRO A 43 19.76 17.52 -29.87
CA PRO A 43 20.19 16.53 -30.86
C PRO A 43 20.29 15.12 -30.28
N THR A 44 19.77 14.17 -31.06
CA THR A 44 19.98 12.72 -30.94
C THR A 44 21.48 12.41 -30.97
N ALA A 45 22.05 12.06 -29.82
CA ALA A 45 23.38 11.47 -29.76
C ALA A 45 23.28 9.99 -30.12
N ALA A 46 23.89 9.66 -31.26
CA ALA A 46 24.15 8.30 -31.71
C ALA A 46 25.08 7.59 -30.71
N GLY A 47 24.58 6.53 -30.08
CA GLY A 47 25.36 5.57 -29.32
C GLY A 47 25.32 4.23 -30.04
N THR A 48 26.42 3.92 -30.72
CA THR A 48 26.70 2.69 -31.46
C THR A 48 26.47 1.43 -30.63
N VAL A 49 25.64 0.54 -31.15
CA VAL A 49 25.49 -0.87 -30.72
C VAL A 49 26.60 -1.69 -31.39
N PRO A 50 27.46 -2.41 -30.66
CA PRO A 50 28.21 -3.52 -31.23
C PRO A 50 27.35 -4.80 -31.26
N PRO A 51 27.40 -5.58 -32.35
CA PRO A 51 26.68 -6.85 -32.45
C PRO A 51 27.51 -8.04 -31.96
N THR A 52 26.76 -9.11 -31.66
CA THR A 52 27.11 -10.54 -31.78
C THR A 52 28.18 -11.14 -30.85
N GLY A 53 27.70 -12.08 -30.04
CA GLY A 53 28.46 -13.12 -29.36
C GLY A 53 27.53 -14.29 -29.03
N ASP A 54 27.16 -15.02 -30.07
CA ASP A 54 26.46 -16.30 -30.02
C ASP A 54 27.43 -17.38 -29.53
N THR A 55 27.06 -18.18 -28.53
CA THR A 55 27.63 -19.52 -28.33
C THR A 55 26.79 -20.34 -27.34
N ALA A 56 26.13 -21.36 -27.91
CA ALA A 56 26.14 -22.76 -27.48
C ALA A 56 25.78 -23.05 -26.00
N SER A 57 24.63 -23.69 -25.77
CA SER A 57 24.47 -25.16 -25.80
C SER A 57 25.12 -25.85 -24.59
N GLY A 58 24.25 -26.27 -23.67
CA GLY A 58 24.61 -27.10 -22.52
C GLY A 58 23.38 -27.83 -22.01
N ARG A 59 22.87 -28.78 -22.80
CA ARG A 59 22.04 -29.88 -22.29
C ARG A 59 22.89 -30.70 -21.32
N ASN A 60 22.32 -31.08 -20.17
CA ASN A 60 22.26 -32.47 -19.69
C ASN A 60 21.77 -32.56 -18.23
N GLY A 61 20.97 -33.58 -17.95
CA GLY A 61 20.95 -34.21 -16.63
C GLY A 61 19.58 -34.36 -15.97
N ALA A 62 18.71 -35.20 -16.55
CA ALA A 62 17.64 -35.86 -15.81
C ALA A 62 18.20 -37.09 -15.06
N ALA A 63 17.77 -37.28 -13.81
CA ALA A 63 17.57 -38.56 -13.08
C ALA A 63 17.21 -38.18 -11.63
N GLN A 64 15.97 -38.30 -11.16
CA GLN A 64 15.29 -39.55 -10.72
C GLN A 64 16.14 -40.41 -9.79
N ASN A 65 15.70 -40.50 -8.53
CA ASN A 65 15.63 -41.67 -7.64
C ASN A 65 15.02 -41.15 -6.32
N ALA A 66 13.83 -41.54 -5.86
CA ALA A 66 13.25 -42.86 -5.56
C ALA A 66 13.03 -42.95 -4.04
N ASP A 67 11.74 -43.11 -3.71
CA ASP A 67 11.11 -43.83 -2.61
C ASP A 67 11.97 -44.53 -1.53
N GLY A 68 11.47 -44.44 -0.29
CA GLY A 68 11.79 -45.31 0.84
C GLY A 68 11.31 -44.66 2.15
N ALA A 69 10.03 -44.82 2.52
CA ALA A 69 9.56 -45.74 3.57
C ALA A 69 10.24 -45.51 4.92
N ASP A 70 9.59 -44.78 5.83
CA ASP A 70 8.73 -45.33 6.90
C ASP A 70 9.53 -46.13 7.93
N HIS A 71 9.65 -45.61 9.16
CA HIS A 71 9.69 -46.38 10.41
C HIS A 71 9.21 -45.48 11.55
N GLY A 72 8.09 -45.90 12.16
CA GLY A 72 7.51 -45.31 13.35
C GLY A 72 8.40 -45.38 14.59
N GLY A 73 8.15 -44.43 15.48
CA GLY A 73 8.70 -44.38 16.83
C GLY A 73 7.68 -43.75 17.76
N ASP A 74 7.16 -44.58 18.65
CA ASP A 74 6.22 -44.25 19.73
C ASP A 74 6.78 -43.26 20.76
N ALA A 75 5.83 -42.61 21.43
CA ALA A 75 5.87 -42.09 22.80
C ALA A 75 6.78 -40.89 23.13
N ALA A 76 6.15 -39.76 23.46
CA ALA A 76 6.21 -39.19 24.80
C ALA A 76 5.20 -38.05 24.95
N ALA A 77 4.28 -38.20 25.90
CA ALA A 77 3.53 -37.10 26.48
C ALA A 77 4.53 -36.14 27.14
N GLY A 78 4.71 -34.96 26.54
CA GLY A 78 5.51 -33.87 27.06
C GLY A 78 4.62 -32.65 27.23
N GLU A 79 4.55 -32.16 28.45
CA GLU A 79 3.74 -31.05 28.93
C GLU A 79 3.94 -29.79 28.06
N HIS A 80 2.92 -29.38 27.31
CA HIS A 80 2.88 -28.04 26.70
C HIS A 80 2.40 -27.00 27.71
N GLY A 81 3.21 -26.80 28.76
CA GLY A 81 3.22 -25.57 29.57
C GLY A 81 3.98 -24.46 28.84
N GLY A 82 3.62 -24.18 27.58
CA GLY A 82 4.19 -23.08 26.82
C GLY A 82 3.61 -21.77 27.32
N ASN A 83 4.26 -21.17 28.32
CA ASN A 83 4.05 -19.80 28.74
C ASN A 83 4.26 -18.89 27.51
N GLY A 84 3.17 -18.60 26.80
CA GLY A 84 3.10 -17.64 25.72
C GLY A 84 3.26 -16.24 26.30
N ALA A 85 4.45 -15.95 26.82
CA ALA A 85 4.91 -14.59 26.99
C ALA A 85 4.81 -13.97 25.61
N ARG A 86 3.76 -13.16 25.40
CA ARG A 86 3.66 -12.28 24.24
C ARG A 86 4.96 -11.49 24.25
N VAL A 87 5.90 -11.88 23.39
CA VAL A 87 7.13 -11.13 23.15
C VAL A 87 6.62 -9.79 22.68
N GLY A 88 6.66 -8.79 23.58
CA GLY A 88 6.30 -7.42 23.24
C GLY A 88 7.15 -7.00 22.04
N PRO A 89 6.62 -6.13 21.16
CA PRO A 89 7.38 -5.69 20.00
C PRO A 89 8.75 -5.19 20.45
N ALA A 90 9.81 -5.66 19.78
CA ALA A 90 11.15 -5.19 20.04
C ALA A 90 11.17 -3.65 19.97
N PRO A 91 11.99 -2.96 20.77
CA PRO A 91 12.06 -1.51 20.75
C PRO A 91 12.33 -1.01 19.33
N LEU A 92 11.46 -0.12 18.83
CA LEU A 92 11.66 0.51 17.53
C LEU A 92 12.99 1.25 17.50
N ASP A 93 13.63 1.29 16.34
CA ASP A 93 14.80 2.14 16.13
C ASP A 93 14.45 3.63 16.35
N VAL A 94 15.40 4.47 16.81
CA VAL A 94 15.15 5.90 17.07
C VAL A 94 14.73 6.63 15.79
N ALA A 95 15.40 6.37 14.67
CA ALA A 95 15.07 6.97 13.38
C ALA A 95 13.70 6.50 12.90
N LEU A 96 13.40 5.21 13.07
CA LEU A 96 12.10 4.64 12.71
C LEU A 96 10.95 5.24 13.53
N ARG A 97 11.16 5.52 14.83
CA ARG A 97 10.19 6.26 15.67
C ARG A 97 9.91 7.67 15.15
N GLY A 98 10.93 8.36 14.64
CA GLY A 98 10.76 9.67 14.02
C GLY A 98 9.84 9.62 12.79
N TRP A 99 10.05 8.63 11.91
CA TRP A 99 9.17 8.39 10.76
C TRP A 99 7.74 8.02 11.18
N ALA A 100 7.60 7.16 12.20
CA ALA A 100 6.31 6.79 12.73
C ALA A 100 5.51 8.00 13.21
N ALA A 101 6.14 8.89 13.99
CA ALA A 101 5.51 10.11 14.49
C ALA A 101 5.06 11.06 13.35
N MET A 102 5.86 11.18 12.28
CA MET A 102 5.48 11.99 11.12
C MET A 102 4.30 11.40 10.35
N VAL A 103 4.27 10.08 10.15
CA VAL A 103 3.16 9.40 9.46
C VAL A 103 1.87 9.46 10.27
N ASP A 104 1.96 9.37 11.61
CA ASP A 104 0.80 9.50 12.48
C ASP A 104 0.13 10.88 12.38
N ALA A 105 0.93 11.93 12.18
CA ALA A 105 0.46 13.30 12.00
C ALA A 105 0.16 13.66 10.54
N ALA A 106 0.45 12.78 9.58
CA ALA A 106 0.33 13.09 8.17
C ALA A 106 -1.13 13.17 7.71
N TYR A 107 -1.43 14.18 6.89
CA TYR A 107 -2.71 14.28 6.18
C TYR A 107 -2.78 13.30 5.00
N ASP A 108 -1.67 13.14 4.28
CA ASP A 108 -1.61 12.23 3.13
C ASP A 108 -1.76 10.77 3.56
N ALA A 109 -2.31 9.94 2.67
CA ALA A 109 -2.41 8.51 2.89
C ALA A 109 -1.01 7.88 2.79
N CYS A 110 -0.40 7.56 3.94
CA CYS A 110 0.91 6.92 3.99
C CYS A 110 1.04 5.94 5.15
N LEU A 111 1.99 5.01 5.03
CA LEU A 111 2.32 4.02 6.06
C LEU A 111 3.82 3.77 6.14
N VAL A 112 4.26 3.29 7.30
CA VAL A 112 5.64 2.83 7.53
C VAL A 112 5.64 1.35 7.87
N LEU A 113 6.52 0.60 7.23
CA LEU A 113 6.90 -0.76 7.63
C LEU A 113 8.28 -0.75 8.27
N ASP A 114 8.51 -1.62 9.24
CA ASP A 114 9.87 -1.97 9.67
C ASP A 114 10.54 -2.97 8.72
N ARG A 115 11.80 -3.31 9.01
CA ARG A 115 12.59 -4.32 8.29
C ARG A 115 11.96 -5.73 8.26
N SER A 116 11.07 -6.02 9.19
CA SER A 116 10.34 -7.29 9.30
C SER A 116 8.97 -7.21 8.61
N ALA A 117 8.70 -6.14 7.86
CA ALA A 117 7.44 -5.86 7.18
C ALA A 117 6.23 -5.74 8.13
N LEU A 118 6.46 -5.39 9.39
CA LEU A 118 5.41 -5.04 10.34
C LEU A 118 5.04 -3.57 10.19
N VAL A 119 3.75 -3.26 10.26
CA VAL A 119 3.26 -1.89 10.22
C VAL A 119 3.61 -1.19 11.53
N VAL A 120 4.43 -0.15 11.48
CA VAL A 120 4.82 0.61 12.68
C VAL A 120 4.08 1.93 12.82
N ALA A 121 3.58 2.49 11.70
CA ALA A 121 2.71 3.66 11.67
C ALA A 121 1.85 3.65 10.40
N CYS A 122 0.69 4.28 10.49
CA CYS A 122 -0.24 4.43 9.39
C CYS A 122 -1.07 5.70 9.61
N SER A 123 -1.16 6.55 8.60
CA SER A 123 -1.95 7.78 8.68
C SER A 123 -3.45 7.46 8.65
N ALA A 124 -4.28 8.34 9.22
CA ALA A 124 -5.73 8.18 9.18
C ALA A 124 -6.27 8.10 7.74
N GLY A 125 -5.63 8.84 6.81
CA GLY A 125 -5.91 8.79 5.39
C GLY A 125 -5.63 7.42 4.78
N ALA A 126 -4.52 6.77 5.14
CA ALA A 126 -4.20 5.43 4.66
C ALA A 126 -5.15 4.37 5.22
N LEU A 127 -5.48 4.43 6.51
CA LEU A 127 -6.47 3.51 7.11
C LEU A 127 -7.81 3.57 6.35
N THR A 128 -8.28 4.79 6.07
CA THR A 128 -9.55 5.02 5.36
C THR A 128 -9.47 4.61 3.90
N LEU A 129 -8.40 5.01 3.18
CA LEU A 129 -8.24 4.73 1.76
C LEU A 129 -8.08 3.23 1.48
N LEU A 130 -7.32 2.54 2.33
CA LEU A 130 -6.98 1.13 2.15
C LEU A 130 -7.99 0.19 2.82
N GLY A 131 -8.94 0.71 3.60
CA GLY A 131 -9.94 -0.09 4.32
C GLY A 131 -9.33 -0.96 5.40
N MET A 132 -8.22 -0.50 5.98
CA MET A 132 -7.55 -1.20 7.05
C MET A 132 -8.38 -1.13 8.34
N PRO A 133 -8.20 -2.10 9.25
CA PRO A 133 -8.69 -1.95 10.62
C PRO A 133 -8.19 -0.64 11.23
N GLY A 134 -8.89 -0.13 12.25
CA GLY A 134 -8.41 1.01 13.03
C GLY A 134 -6.98 0.79 13.54
N ARG A 135 -6.32 1.87 13.96
CA ARG A 135 -4.90 1.88 14.36
C ARG A 135 -4.49 0.66 15.21
N ASP A 136 -5.24 0.37 16.26
CA ASP A 136 -4.92 -0.70 17.22
C ASP A 136 -4.96 -2.11 16.60
N GLY A 137 -5.73 -2.31 15.53
CA GLY A 137 -5.78 -3.57 14.77
C GLY A 137 -4.75 -3.66 13.65
N THR A 138 -3.97 -2.59 13.43
CA THR A 138 -3.03 -2.44 12.33
C THR A 138 -1.57 -2.42 12.80
N ILE A 139 -1.25 -1.67 13.86
CA ILE A 139 0.14 -1.52 14.32
C ILE A 139 0.68 -2.83 14.89
N GLY A 140 1.94 -3.15 14.56
CA GLY A 140 2.68 -4.32 15.03
C GLY A 140 2.37 -5.61 14.26
N ARG A 141 1.55 -5.55 13.21
CA ARG A 141 1.17 -6.72 12.41
C ARG A 141 1.77 -6.64 11.01
N GLY A 142 1.93 -7.79 10.38
CA GLY A 142 2.38 -7.86 8.99
C GLY A 142 1.36 -7.24 8.04
N LEU A 143 1.81 -6.56 6.99
CA LEU A 143 0.93 -5.83 6.06
C LEU A 143 -0.22 -6.68 5.48
N LEU A 144 -0.02 -7.98 5.32
CA LEU A 144 -0.98 -8.92 4.73
C LEU A 144 -1.64 -9.84 5.75
N ASP A 145 -1.27 -9.70 7.03
CA ASP A 145 -1.91 -10.41 8.12
C ASP A 145 -3.25 -9.74 8.41
N GLY A 146 -4.24 -9.94 7.54
CA GLY A 146 -5.60 -9.41 7.70
C GLY A 146 -5.73 -7.88 7.78
N ILE A 147 -4.73 -7.13 7.32
CA ILE A 147 -4.74 -5.67 7.24
C ILE A 147 -5.06 -5.22 5.81
N LEU A 148 -4.24 -5.68 4.85
CA LEU A 148 -4.40 -5.38 3.43
C LEU A 148 -4.74 -6.65 2.66
N TYR A 149 -5.72 -6.55 1.75
CA TYR A 149 -6.18 -7.64 0.91
C TYR A 149 -5.96 -7.33 -0.57
N PRO A 150 -4.70 -7.42 -1.05
CA PRO A 150 -4.39 -7.13 -2.44
C PRO A 150 -4.92 -8.24 -3.36
N VAL A 151 -5.34 -7.84 -4.55
CA VAL A 151 -5.91 -8.70 -5.58
C VAL A 151 -5.32 -8.40 -6.96
N ASP A 152 -5.45 -9.36 -7.86
CA ASP A 152 -4.97 -9.24 -9.24
C ASP A 152 -5.80 -8.22 -10.06
N PHE A 153 -5.35 -8.01 -11.30
CA PHE A 153 -5.99 -7.09 -12.24
C PHE A 153 -7.11 -7.73 -13.07
N THR A 154 -7.55 -8.94 -12.74
CA THR A 154 -8.71 -9.56 -13.42
C THR A 154 -10.01 -8.87 -13.01
N ALA A 155 -11.09 -9.11 -13.77
CA ALA A 155 -12.41 -8.59 -13.41
C ALA A 155 -12.89 -9.12 -12.05
N VAL A 156 -12.51 -10.35 -11.69
CA VAL A 156 -12.92 -11.03 -10.44
C VAL A 156 -12.06 -10.58 -9.25
N GLY A 157 -10.80 -10.19 -9.47
CA GLY A 157 -9.88 -9.79 -8.42
C GLY A 157 -9.51 -10.98 -7.53
N HIS A 158 -8.79 -11.96 -8.07
CA HIS A 158 -8.31 -13.07 -7.26
C HIS A 158 -7.21 -12.61 -6.31
N ARG A 159 -7.01 -13.36 -5.21
CA ARG A 159 -5.89 -13.10 -4.30
C ARG A 159 -4.58 -13.24 -5.07
N LEU A 160 -3.66 -12.31 -4.85
CA LEU A 160 -2.31 -12.39 -5.41
C LEU A 160 -1.58 -13.65 -4.92
N ALA A 161 -0.78 -14.24 -5.81
CA ALA A 161 0.20 -15.26 -5.43
C ALA A 161 1.36 -14.62 -4.64
N ASP A 162 2.11 -15.44 -3.88
CA ASP A 162 3.17 -14.93 -2.99
C ASP A 162 4.27 -14.15 -3.75
N TRP A 163 4.59 -14.55 -4.98
CA TRP A 163 5.56 -13.83 -5.80
C TRP A 163 5.06 -12.49 -6.33
N GLU A 164 3.74 -12.31 -6.49
CA GLU A 164 3.12 -11.03 -6.85
C GLU A 164 3.06 -10.11 -5.65
N VAL A 165 2.73 -10.68 -4.49
CA VAL A 165 2.78 -10.02 -3.19
C VAL A 165 4.16 -9.39 -2.93
N ALA A 166 5.24 -10.11 -3.20
CA ALA A 166 6.60 -9.59 -3.01
C ALA A 166 6.90 -8.35 -3.87
N LYS A 167 6.10 -8.09 -4.92
CA LYS A 167 6.22 -6.92 -5.81
C LYS A 167 5.40 -5.73 -5.34
N LEU A 168 4.59 -5.86 -4.29
CA LEU A 168 3.87 -4.73 -3.70
C LEU A 168 4.88 -3.66 -3.27
N PRO A 169 4.68 -2.37 -3.59
CA PRO A 169 5.67 -1.34 -3.35
C PRO A 169 6.26 -1.30 -1.94
N PRO A 170 5.46 -1.39 -0.84
CA PRO A 170 6.03 -1.41 0.51
C PRO A 170 7.04 -2.54 0.75
N LEU A 171 6.78 -3.73 0.18
CA LEU A 171 7.60 -4.93 0.33
C LEU A 171 8.77 -4.97 -0.67
N ALA A 172 8.53 -4.51 -1.89
CA ALA A 172 9.56 -4.38 -2.91
C ALA A 172 10.63 -3.37 -2.49
N ALA A 173 10.26 -2.25 -1.84
CA ALA A 173 11.22 -1.29 -1.30
C ALA A 173 12.10 -1.90 -0.20
N LEU A 174 11.55 -2.77 0.65
CA LEU A 174 12.33 -3.52 1.65
C LEU A 174 13.27 -4.53 0.99
N THR A 175 12.77 -5.28 0.01
CA THR A 175 13.53 -6.37 -0.63
C THR A 175 14.66 -5.86 -1.50
N THR A 176 14.40 -4.81 -2.28
CA THR A 176 15.37 -4.26 -3.25
C THR A 176 16.25 -3.18 -2.63
N GLY A 177 15.83 -2.57 -1.53
CA GLY A 177 16.50 -1.42 -0.94
C GLY A 177 16.48 -0.17 -1.84
N GLY A 178 15.55 -0.12 -2.80
CA GLY A 178 15.37 0.97 -3.77
C GLY A 178 13.91 1.42 -3.87
N LEU A 179 13.68 2.53 -4.57
CA LEU A 179 12.34 3.07 -4.79
C LEU A 179 11.50 2.11 -5.64
N SER A 180 10.25 1.87 -5.22
CA SER A 180 9.29 1.06 -5.97
C SER A 180 8.00 1.84 -6.16
N ARG A 181 7.45 1.80 -7.37
CA ARG A 181 6.14 2.37 -7.69
C ARG A 181 5.33 1.39 -8.50
N SER A 182 4.08 1.18 -8.11
CA SER A 182 3.14 0.40 -8.90
C SER A 182 1.70 0.71 -8.51
N LEU A 183 0.77 0.24 -9.35
CA LEU A 183 -0.64 0.18 -9.01
C LEU A 183 -0.92 -1.06 -8.18
N ILE A 184 -1.73 -0.91 -7.14
CA ILE A 184 -2.22 -2.00 -6.31
C ILE A 184 -3.75 -2.03 -6.42
N ARG A 185 -4.31 -3.19 -6.71
CA ARG A 185 -5.75 -3.43 -6.50
C ARG A 185 -5.96 -4.08 -5.15
N ILE A 186 -6.93 -3.57 -4.39
CA ILE A 186 -7.23 -4.01 -3.04
C ILE A 186 -8.73 -4.28 -2.90
N ARG A 187 -9.09 -5.29 -2.12
CA ARG A 187 -10.46 -5.42 -1.63
C ARG A 187 -10.72 -4.36 -0.57
N TYR A 188 -11.83 -3.65 -0.73
CA TYR A 188 -12.29 -2.60 0.18
C TYR A 188 -13.79 -2.77 0.42
N GLY A 189 -14.18 -3.20 1.62
CA GLY A 189 -15.56 -3.58 1.91
C GLY A 189 -16.06 -4.67 0.95
N HIS A 190 -17.13 -4.37 0.20
CA HIS A 190 -17.69 -5.25 -0.82
C HIS A 190 -17.17 -4.98 -2.24
N GLY A 191 -16.22 -4.06 -2.40
CA GLY A 191 -15.69 -3.62 -3.70
C GLY A 191 -14.20 -3.87 -3.87
N ILE A 192 -13.71 -3.46 -5.04
CA ILE A 192 -12.28 -3.40 -5.35
C ILE A 192 -11.92 -1.95 -5.66
N ARG A 193 -10.81 -1.50 -5.10
CA ARG A 193 -10.23 -0.18 -5.34
C ARG A 193 -8.84 -0.34 -5.94
N THR A 194 -8.47 0.55 -6.84
CA THR A 194 -7.09 0.65 -7.33
C THR A 194 -6.44 1.89 -6.72
N VAL A 195 -5.20 1.72 -6.25
CA VAL A 195 -4.39 2.82 -5.72
C VAL A 195 -3.03 2.84 -6.41
N ASP A 196 -2.51 4.02 -6.69
CA ASP A 196 -1.09 4.23 -6.95
C ASP A 196 -0.34 4.21 -5.63
N ALA A 197 0.75 3.46 -5.58
CA ALA A 197 1.58 3.33 -4.39
C ALA A 197 3.05 3.60 -4.75
N VAL A 198 3.66 4.55 -4.02
CA VAL A 198 5.06 4.92 -4.17
C VAL A 198 5.77 4.66 -2.85
N ALA A 199 6.71 3.73 -2.86
CA ALA A 199 7.46 3.30 -1.69
C ALA A 199 8.94 3.66 -1.81
N THR A 200 9.51 4.14 -0.71
CA THR A 200 10.96 4.36 -0.56
C THR A 200 11.49 3.54 0.61
N PRO A 201 12.70 2.96 0.50
CA PRO A 201 13.39 2.41 1.66
C PRO A 201 13.71 3.53 2.65
N LEU A 202 13.61 3.21 3.93
CA LEU A 202 14.09 4.06 5.02
C LEU A 202 15.42 3.51 5.50
N ARG A 203 16.40 4.40 5.66
CA ARG A 203 17.74 4.04 6.14
C ARG A 203 18.14 4.87 7.34
N ASP A 204 18.82 4.23 8.28
CA ASP A 204 19.66 4.93 9.26
C ASP A 204 21.12 4.71 8.87
N ALA A 205 21.82 5.80 8.57
CA ALA A 205 23.07 5.78 7.81
C ALA A 205 22.98 4.89 6.54
N SER A 206 23.60 3.71 6.56
CA SER A 206 23.57 2.74 5.45
C SER A 206 22.62 1.56 5.70
N GLU A 207 22.15 1.37 6.93
CA GLU A 207 21.30 0.25 7.31
C GLU A 207 19.85 0.47 6.87
N LEU A 208 19.24 -0.52 6.24
CA LEU A 208 17.81 -0.52 5.92
C LEU A 208 17.02 -0.78 7.20
N ILE A 209 16.24 0.21 7.63
CA ILE A 209 15.44 0.15 8.86
C ILE A 209 13.94 -0.08 8.59
N GLY A 210 13.48 0.14 7.36
CA GLY A 210 12.07 0.02 7.00
C GLY A 210 11.74 0.52 5.60
N SER A 211 10.47 0.77 5.35
CA SER A 211 9.99 1.46 4.14
C SER A 211 8.86 2.43 4.46
N LEU A 212 8.78 3.53 3.72
CA LEU A 212 7.70 4.51 3.76
C LEU A 212 6.96 4.45 2.43
N THR A 213 5.64 4.33 2.47
CA THR A 213 4.80 4.29 1.27
C THR A 213 3.73 5.36 1.31
N PHE A 214 3.56 6.08 0.20
CA PHE A 214 2.45 6.99 -0.06
C PHE A 214 1.47 6.35 -1.03
N PHE A 215 0.17 6.62 -0.82
CA PHE A 215 -0.93 6.07 -1.60
C PHE A 215 -1.80 7.16 -2.17
N ARG A 216 -2.38 6.89 -3.33
CA ARG A 216 -3.39 7.74 -3.94
C ARG A 216 -4.42 6.91 -4.71
N GLU A 217 -5.70 7.21 -4.54
CA GLU A 217 -6.76 6.64 -5.39
C GLU A 217 -6.63 7.16 -6.82
N ILE A 218 -6.85 6.28 -7.81
CA ILE A 218 -6.79 6.61 -9.24
C ILE A 218 -8.16 6.55 -9.90
#